data_AF-A0A3S4IIQ9-F1
#
_entry.id   AF-A0A3S4IIQ9-F1
#
_cell.length_a   1.000
_cell.length_b   1.000
_cell.length_c   1.000
_cell.angle_alpha   90.00
_cell.angle_beta   90.00
_cell.angle_gamma   90.00
#
_symmetry.space_group_name_H-M   'P 1'
#
loop_
_entity.id
_entity.type
_entity.pdbx_description
1 polymer ?
#
loop_
_entity_poly.entity_id
_entity_poly.type
_entity_poly.pdbx_seq_one_letter_code
_entity_poly.pdbx_strand_id
1 'polypeptide(L)' 'MIDDGYIQQILLSQDVFLKTMLTRYGGHGYGYILKHFVPRLRRHGVSGEQLETLMIGNPQRVFGG' A
#
# COMPACT_ATOMS: atom_id res chain seq x y z
N MET A 1 9.92 0.57 -11.61
CA MET A 1 9.27 -0.70 -11.18
C MET A 1 7.89 -0.86 -11.78
N ILE A 2 6.94 0.07 -11.50
CA ILE A 2 5.61 0.03 -12.13
C ILE A 2 5.75 0.24 -13.65
N ASP A 3 6.48 1.28 -14.06
CA ASP A 3 6.73 1.58 -15.48
C ASP A 3 7.56 0.49 -16.19
N ASP A 4 8.33 -0.29 -15.42
CA ASP A 4 9.11 -1.42 -15.92
C ASP A 4 8.28 -2.72 -16.00
N GLY A 5 6.97 -2.66 -15.73
CA GLY A 5 6.04 -3.79 -15.85
C GLY A 5 5.93 -4.71 -14.63
N TYR A 6 6.60 -4.41 -13.51
CA TYR A 6 6.63 -5.30 -12.33
C TYR A 6 5.48 -5.08 -11.33
N ILE A 7 4.43 -4.34 -11.69
CA ILE A 7 3.37 -3.98 -10.74
C ILE A 7 2.73 -5.19 -10.04
N GLN A 8 2.64 -6.32 -10.73
CA GLN A 8 2.09 -7.57 -10.16
C GLN A 8 3.03 -8.26 -9.16
N GLN A 9 4.21 -7.74 -8.89
CA GLN A 9 5.15 -8.35 -7.95
C GLN A 9 5.35 -7.46 -6.70
N ILE A 10 4.56 -6.41 -6.55
CA ILE A 10 4.70 -5.40 -5.50
C ILE A 10 3.62 -5.60 -4.43
N LEU A 11 4.03 -5.73 -3.17
CA LEU A 11 3.16 -5.66 -2.00
C LEU A 11 3.53 -4.43 -1.15
N LEU A 12 2.53 -3.86 -0.49
CA LEU A 12 2.68 -2.68 0.36
C LEU A 12 2.16 -2.98 1.78
N SER A 13 2.92 -2.55 2.78
CA SER A 13 2.55 -2.68 4.19
C SER A 13 3.19 -1.56 5.01
N GLN A 14 2.66 -1.31 6.21
CA GLN A 14 3.18 -0.35 7.18
C GLN A 14 4.23 -0.98 8.11
N ASP A 15 4.31 -2.31 8.12
CA ASP A 15 5.19 -3.09 9.01
C ASP A 15 5.13 -2.62 10.47
N VAL A 16 3.93 -2.46 11.02
CA VAL A 16 3.74 -1.98 12.40
C VAL A 16 4.15 -3.08 13.38
N PHE A 17 5.28 -2.87 14.07
CA PHE A 17 5.80 -3.81 15.07
C PHE A 17 6.05 -3.19 16.46
N LEU A 18 6.09 -1.86 16.58
CA LEU A 18 6.25 -1.15 17.86
C LEU A 18 4.98 -0.42 18.28
N LYS A 19 4.74 -0.32 19.59
CA LYS A 19 3.61 0.46 20.15
C LYS A 19 3.64 1.91 19.65
N THR A 20 4.81 2.53 19.62
CA THR A 20 5.02 3.92 19.16
C THR A 20 4.63 4.14 17.69
N MET A 21 4.48 3.09 16.89
CA MET A 21 4.02 3.20 15.50
C MET A 21 2.49 3.31 15.39
N LEU A 22 1.73 3.03 16.45
CA LEU A 22 0.28 3.20 16.47
C LEU A 22 -0.10 4.66 16.71
N THR A 23 -1.25 5.07 16.16
CA THR A 23 -1.78 6.44 16.31
C THR A 23 -1.98 6.87 17.76
N ARG A 24 -2.36 5.93 18.64
CA ARG A 24 -2.50 6.18 20.09
C ARG A 24 -1.21 6.71 20.73
N TYR A 25 -0.06 6.37 20.18
CA TYR A 25 1.26 6.75 20.71
C TYR A 25 1.99 7.73 19.78
N GLY A 26 1.26 8.42 18.90
CA GLY A 26 1.81 9.44 17.98
C GLY A 26 2.34 8.90 16.65
N GLY A 27 2.25 7.59 16.41
CA GLY A 27 2.67 6.98 15.15
C GLY A 27 1.62 7.06 14.04
N HIS A 28 1.97 6.55 12.87
CA HIS A 28 1.13 6.62 11.67
C HIS A 28 -0.05 5.63 11.68
N GLY A 29 0.11 4.50 12.39
CA GLY A 29 -0.83 3.39 12.45
C GLY A 29 -1.15 2.75 11.09
N TYR A 30 -2.11 1.82 11.11
CA TYR A 30 -2.47 1.04 9.92
C TYR A 30 -3.19 1.87 8.84
N GLY A 31 -3.77 3.02 9.18
CA GLY A 31 -4.49 3.86 8.21
C GLY A 31 -3.58 4.63 7.25
N TYR A 32 -2.27 4.66 7.47
CA TYR A 32 -1.36 5.57 6.76
C TYR A 32 -1.32 5.35 5.24
N ILE A 33 -1.24 4.09 4.80
CA ILE A 33 -1.19 3.78 3.36
C ILE A 33 -2.43 4.34 2.66
N LEU A 34 -3.62 4.08 3.19
CA LEU A 34 -4.87 4.55 2.57
C LEU A 34 -5.01 6.07 2.64
N LYS A 35 -4.67 6.69 3.78
CA LYS A 35 -4.87 8.13 4.00
C LYS A 35 -3.84 9.02 3.29
N HIS A 36 -2.62 8.55 3.13
CA HIS A 36 -1.51 9.39 2.67
C HIS A 36 -0.75 8.82 1.48
N PHE A 37 -0.50 7.50 1.47
CA PHE A 37 0.30 6.89 0.41
C PHE A 37 -0.48 6.74 -0.91
N VAL A 38 -1.72 6.23 -0.85
CA VAL A 38 -2.60 6.09 -2.03
C VAL A 38 -2.86 7.43 -2.72
N PRO A 39 -3.24 8.52 -2.02
CA PRO A 39 -3.37 9.83 -2.64
C PRO A 39 -2.06 10.35 -3.24
N ARG A 40 -0.91 10.05 -2.61
CA ARG A 40 0.40 10.42 -3.16
C ARG A 40 0.68 9.70 -4.46
N LEU A 41 0.46 8.39 -4.54
CA LEU A 41 0.64 7.61 -5.77
C LEU A 41 -0.26 8.12 -6.91
N ARG A 42 -1.52 8.46 -6.63
CA ARG A 42 -2.42 9.10 -7.62
C ARG A 42 -1.82 10.38 -8.19
N ARG A 43 -1.26 11.25 -7.33
CA ARG A 43 -0.62 12.51 -7.77
C ARG A 43 0.62 12.26 -8.64
N HIS A 44 1.27 11.11 -8.51
CA HIS A 44 2.40 10.70 -9.35
C HIS A 44 1.97 9.93 -10.61
N GLY A 45 0.68 9.89 -10.93
CA GLY A 45 0.17 9.31 -12.18
C GLY A 45 -0.16 7.82 -12.11
N VAL A 46 -0.09 7.18 -10.94
CA VAL A 46 -0.53 5.79 -10.78
C VAL A 46 -2.05 5.72 -10.98
N SER A 47 -2.49 4.90 -11.93
CA SER A 47 -3.91 4.79 -12.30
C SER A 47 -4.76 4.12 -11.21
N GLY A 48 -6.08 4.25 -11.32
CA GLY A 48 -7.01 3.57 -10.42
C GLY A 48 -6.85 2.04 -10.45
N GLU A 49 -6.72 1.48 -11.65
CA GLU A 49 -6.53 0.04 -11.88
C GLU A 49 -5.18 -0.46 -11.31
N GLN A 50 -4.12 0.33 -11.47
CA GLN A 50 -2.82 0.02 -10.89
C GLN A 50 -2.88 0.04 -9.35
N LEU A 51 -3.61 0.99 -8.76
CA LEU A 51 -3.83 1.02 -7.31
C LEU A 51 -4.66 -0.18 -6.83
N GLU A 52 -5.68 -0.58 -7.57
CA GLU A 52 -6.47 -1.76 -7.27
C GLU A 52 -5.61 -3.03 -7.34
N THR A 53 -4.73 -3.13 -8.33
CA THR A 53 -3.74 -4.21 -8.43
C THR A 53 -2.84 -4.27 -7.20
N LEU A 54 -2.30 -3.12 -6.77
CA LEU A 54 -1.41 -3.05 -5.60
C LEU A 54 -2.14 -3.37 -4.28
N MET A 55 -3.35 -2.85 -4.10
CA MET A 55 -4.07 -2.90 -2.82
C MET A 55 -4.94 -4.15 -2.64
N ILE A 56 -5.40 -4.78 -3.73
CA ILE A 56 -6.35 -5.90 -3.70
C ILE A 56 -5.79 -7.08 -4.48
N GLY A 57 -5.51 -6.89 -5.78
CA GLY A 57 -5.17 -8.00 -6.69
C GLY A 57 -3.91 -8.76 -6.27
N ASN A 58 -2.85 -8.05 -5.89
CA ASN A 58 -1.59 -8.65 -5.48
C ASN A 58 -1.72 -9.41 -4.14
N PRO A 59 -2.25 -8.82 -3.05
CA PRO A 59 -2.51 -9.57 -1.82
C PRO A 59 -3.42 -10.78 -2.04
N GLN A 60 -4.50 -10.65 -2.81
CA GLN A 60 -5.41 -11.77 -3.08
C GLN A 60 -4.71 -12.90 -3.82
N ARG A 61 -3.86 -12.60 -4.81
CA ARG A 61 -3.10 -13.63 -5.53
C ARG A 61 -2.11 -14.37 -4.63
N VAL A 62 -1.51 -13.69 -3.65
CA VAL A 62 -0.49 -14.28 -2.77
C VAL A 62 -1.12 -15.06 -1.61
N PHE A 63 -2.24 -14.59 -1.04
CA PHE A 63 -2.80 -15.12 0.20
C PHE A 63 -4.20 -15.73 0.07
N GLY A 64 -4.91 -15.51 -1.04
CA GLY A 64 -6.33 -15.84 -1.21
C GLY A 64 -6.62 -17.19 -1.86
N GLY A 65 -5.78 -18.21 -1.60
CA GLY A 65 -6.02 -19.58 -2.07
C GLY A 65 -7.37 -20.13 -1.65
#